data_AF-A0YUV5-F1
#
_entry.id   AF-A0YUV5-F1
#
_cell.length_a   1.000
_cell.length_b   1.000
_cell.length_c   1.000
_cell.angle_alpha   90.00
_cell.angle_beta   90.00
_cell.angle_gamma   90.00
#
_symmetry.space_group_name_H-M   'P 1'
#
loop_
_entity.id
_entity.type
_entity.pdbx_description
1 polymer ?
#
loop_
_entity_poly.entity_id
_entity_poly.type
_entity_poly.pdbx_seq_one_letter_code
_entity_poly.pdbx_strand_id
1 'polypeptide(L)'
;MDEIVKKLAGVGFPAVVLLIAMATTGLTGAAAITAALAMLGPGGMIGGIVLLGIIGLASDALTKYGLEAVLTGVYKERLSKGENKLNLCREIDNLPISKELKLILKDSIGC
;
A
#
# COMPACT_ATOMS: atom_id res chain seq x y z
N MET A 1 -0.24 5.82 13.72
CA MET A 1 -0.90 5.57 12.43
C MET A 1 -0.48 6.59 11.38
N ASP A 2 -0.60 7.90 11.64
CA ASP A 2 -0.39 8.95 10.64
C ASP A 2 0.98 8.95 9.95
N GLU A 3 2.07 8.70 10.68
CA GLU A 3 3.39 8.75 10.07
C GLU A 3 3.65 7.58 9.11
N ILE A 4 3.20 6.37 9.47
CA ILE A 4 3.32 5.18 8.62
C ILE A 4 2.43 5.33 7.39
N VAL A 5 1.20 5.81 7.59
CA VAL A 5 0.25 6.12 6.52
C VAL A 5 0.82 7.18 5.58
N LYS A 6 1.45 8.23 6.10
CA LYS A 6 2.13 9.28 5.31
C LYS A 6 3.27 8.74 4.46
N LYS A 7 4.07 7.84 5.02
CA LYS A 7 5.17 7.18 4.30
C LYS A 7 4.64 6.27 3.19
N LEU A 8 3.62 5.46 3.48
CA LEU A 8 2.97 4.60 2.47
C LEU A 8 2.25 5.41 1.39
N ALA A 9 1.52 6.46 1.77
CA ALA A 9 0.88 7.39 0.83
C ALA A 9 1.88 8.17 -0.03
N GLY A 10 3.09 8.41 0.48
CA GLY A 10 4.19 9.00 -0.30
C GLY A 10 4.72 8.08 -1.41
N VAL A 11 4.59 6.75 -1.26
CA VAL A 11 4.91 5.78 -2.31
C VAL A 11 3.80 5.71 -3.37
N GLY A 12 2.55 6.01 -2.98
CA GLY A 12 1.41 6.10 -3.88
C GLY A 12 0.79 4.75 -4.23
N PHE A 13 0.28 4.62 -5.47
CA PHE A 13 -0.41 3.40 -5.93
C PHE A 13 0.41 2.11 -5.78
N PRO A 14 1.74 2.08 -6.03
CA PRO A 14 2.55 0.88 -5.81
C PRO A 14 2.47 0.34 -4.37
N ALA A 15 2.35 1.20 -3.35
CA ALA A 15 2.19 0.75 -1.97
C ALA A 15 0.81 0.14 -1.70
N VAL A 16 -0.25 0.64 -2.34
CA VAL A 16 -1.59 0.05 -2.24
C VAL A 16 -1.59 -1.37 -2.81
N VAL A 17 -1.01 -1.56 -3.99
CA VAL A 17 -0.87 -2.88 -4.61
C VAL A 17 -0.05 -3.83 -3.72
N LEU A 18 1.05 -3.33 -3.14
CA LEU A 18 1.89 -4.10 -2.23
C LEU A 18 1.15 -4.51 -0.94
N LEU A 19 0.40 -3.60 -0.32
CA LEU A 19 -0.42 -3.89 0.87
C LEU A 19 -1.47 -4.97 0.58
N ILE A 20 -2.15 -4.88 -0.56
CA ILE A 20 -3.14 -5.88 -0.98
C ILE A 20 -2.45 -7.22 -1.20
N ALA A 21 -1.36 -7.24 -1.96
CA ALA A 21 -0.60 -8.46 -2.22
C ALA A 21 -0.14 -9.13 -0.92
N MET A 22 0.38 -8.37 0.04
CA MET A 22 0.81 -8.90 1.34
C MET A 22 -0.36 -9.45 2.16
N ALA A 23 -1.51 -8.76 2.16
CA ALA A 23 -2.69 -9.24 2.87
C ALA A 23 -3.31 -10.48 2.24
N THR A 24 -3.21 -10.65 0.91
CA THR A 24 -3.78 -11.80 0.20
C THR A 24 -2.84 -13.01 0.11
N THR A 25 -1.53 -12.78 0.01
CA THR A 25 -0.53 -13.85 -0.16
C THR A 25 0.16 -14.27 1.13
N GLY A 26 -0.06 -13.53 2.23
CA GLY A 26 0.70 -13.68 3.46
C GLY A 26 2.14 -13.17 3.32
N LEU A 27 2.88 -13.16 4.44
CA LEU A 27 4.24 -12.61 4.53
C LEU A 27 5.27 -13.32 3.63
N THR A 28 4.91 -14.47 3.06
CA THR A 28 5.70 -15.27 2.12
C THR A 28 6.00 -14.56 0.80
N GLY A 29 5.17 -13.60 0.37
CA GLY A 29 5.42 -12.80 -0.84
C GLY A 29 6.66 -11.87 -0.73
N ALA A 30 7.01 -11.44 0.49
CA ALA A 30 8.14 -10.53 0.72
C ALA A 30 9.48 -11.14 0.29
N ALA A 31 9.64 -12.45 0.47
CA ALA A 31 10.86 -13.18 0.12
C ALA A 31 11.07 -13.31 -1.40
N ALA A 32 10.00 -13.42 -2.18
CA ALA A 32 10.08 -13.48 -3.65
C ALA A 32 10.46 -12.11 -4.24
N ILE A 33 9.95 -11.02 -3.66
CA ILE A 33 10.23 -9.66 -4.11
C ILE A 33 11.67 -9.26 -3.79
N THR A 34 12.19 -9.63 -2.61
CA THR A 34 13.60 -9.40 -2.26
C THR A 34 14.56 -10.20 -3.12
N ALA A 35 14.22 -11.45 -3.46
CA ALA A 35 15.00 -12.26 -4.39
C ALA A 35 15.05 -11.65 -5.80
N ALA A 36 13.92 -11.14 -6.30
CA ALA A 36 13.86 -10.46 -7.60
C ALA A 36 14.64 -9.14 -7.63
N LEU A 37 14.64 -8.36 -6.54
CA LEU A 37 15.45 -7.13 -6.43
C LEU A 37 16.94 -7.41 -6.29
N ALA A 38 17.32 -8.47 -5.57
CA ALA A 38 18.72 -8.89 -5.44
C ALA A 38 19.34 -9.29 -6.80
N MET A 39 18.52 -9.73 -7.77
CA MET A 39 18.97 -10.08 -9.12
C MET A 39 19.24 -8.86 -10.04
N LEU A 40 18.87 -7.64 -9.67
CA LEU A 40 18.97 -6.43 -10.53
C LEU A 40 20.34 -5.69 -10.47
N GLY A 41 21.37 -6.26 -9.84
CA GLY A 41 22.74 -5.72 -9.84
C GLY A 41 23.07 -4.77 -8.66
N PRO A 42 24.18 -3.99 -8.69
CA PRO A 42 24.68 -3.22 -7.53
C PRO A 42 23.72 -2.14 -6.99
N GLY A 43 22.75 -1.68 -7.77
CA GLY A 43 21.62 -0.85 -7.29
C GLY A 43 20.54 -1.64 -6.53
N GLY A 44 20.52 -2.96 -6.69
CA GLY A 44 19.59 -3.89 -6.05
C GLY A 44 19.74 -3.99 -4.54
N MET A 45 20.93 -3.70 -3.98
CA MET A 45 21.12 -3.71 -2.53
C MET A 45 20.50 -2.47 -1.87
N ILE A 46 20.73 -1.28 -2.42
CA ILE A 46 20.09 -0.04 -1.94
C ILE A 46 18.57 -0.11 -2.13
N GLY A 47 18.13 -0.48 -3.34
CA GLY A 47 16.71 -0.66 -3.63
C GLY A 47 16.07 -1.73 -2.75
N GLY A 48 16.79 -2.82 -2.50
CA GLY A 48 16.39 -3.90 -1.60
C GLY A 48 16.18 -3.42 -0.17
N ILE A 49 17.11 -2.64 0.39
CA ILE A 49 16.99 -2.07 1.75
C ILE A 49 15.78 -1.12 1.84
N VAL A 50 15.62 -0.24 0.85
CA VAL A 50 14.47 0.70 0.81
C VAL A 50 13.16 -0.09 0.77
N LEU A 51 13.07 -1.10 -0.09
CA LEU A 51 11.88 -1.92 -0.21
C LEU A 51 11.61 -2.76 1.04
N LEU A 52 12.65 -3.34 1.65
CA LEU A 52 12.55 -4.02 2.95
C LEU A 52 12.03 -3.09 4.04
N GLY A 53 12.46 -1.82 4.05
CA GLY A 53 11.93 -0.79 4.95
C GLY A 53 10.43 -0.55 4.73
N ILE A 54 9.99 -0.44 3.48
CA ILE A 54 8.57 -0.27 3.13
C ILE A 54 7.76 -1.52 3.53
N ILE A 55 8.26 -2.71 3.23
CA ILE A 55 7.61 -3.98 3.59
C ILE A 55 7.53 -4.13 5.11
N GLY A 56 8.58 -3.77 5.85
CA GLY A 56 8.56 -3.79 7.32
C GLY A 56 7.50 -2.86 7.90
N LEU A 57 7.43 -1.62 7.39
CA LEU A 57 6.39 -0.65 7.79
C LEU A 57 4.97 -1.12 7.41
N ALA A 58 4.81 -1.68 6.21
CA ALA A 58 3.53 -2.24 5.76
C ALA A 58 3.11 -3.45 6.61
N SER A 59 4.04 -4.33 6.96
CA SER A 59 3.79 -5.51 7.80
C SER A 59 3.33 -5.10 9.20
N ASP A 60 4.01 -4.14 9.81
CA ASP A 60 3.65 -3.62 11.14
C ASP A 60 2.29 -2.93 11.10
N ALA A 61 2.01 -2.15 10.05
CA ALA A 61 0.72 -1.49 9.88
C ALA A 61 -0.43 -2.49 9.68
N LEU A 62 -0.24 -3.49 8.81
CA LEU A 62 -1.23 -4.54 8.56
C LEU A 62 -1.51 -5.34 9.84
N THR A 63 -0.48 -5.66 10.61
CA THR A 63 -0.62 -6.46 11.85
C THR A 63 -1.31 -5.66 12.96
N LYS A 64 -1.00 -4.37 13.10
CA LYS A 64 -1.54 -3.53 14.18
C LYS A 64 -2.92 -2.96 13.91
N TYR A 65 -3.21 -2.58 12.65
CA TYR A 65 -4.41 -1.82 12.31
C TYR A 65 -5.32 -2.55 11.31
N GLY A 66 -4.84 -3.62 10.67
CA GLY A 66 -5.58 -4.33 9.63
C GLY A 66 -5.55 -3.63 8.27
N LEU A 67 -5.95 -4.37 7.23
CA LEU A 67 -5.90 -3.89 5.84
C LEU A 67 -6.81 -2.68 5.61
N GLU A 68 -8.05 -2.73 6.09
CA GLU A 68 -9.07 -1.71 5.87
C GLU A 68 -8.66 -0.33 6.41
N ALA A 69 -8.23 -0.27 7.67
CA ALA A 69 -7.82 0.98 8.31
C ALA A 69 -6.57 1.58 7.64
N VAL A 70 -5.62 0.73 7.24
CA VAL A 70 -4.39 1.18 6.57
C VAL A 70 -4.70 1.74 5.18
N LEU A 71 -5.49 1.04 4.35
CA LEU A 71 -5.85 1.57 3.02
C LEU A 71 -6.67 2.85 3.15
N THR A 72 -7.64 2.89 4.06
CA THR A 72 -8.46 4.09 4.30
C THR A 72 -7.58 5.28 4.68
N GLY A 73 -6.61 5.09 5.58
CA GLY A 73 -5.65 6.13 5.95
C GLY A 73 -4.83 6.60 4.74
N VAL A 74 -4.32 5.66 3.94
CA VAL A 74 -3.48 5.98 2.76
C VAL A 74 -4.26 6.81 1.74
N TYR A 75 -5.51 6.42 1.44
CA TYR A 75 -6.35 7.14 0.49
C TYR A 75 -6.77 8.54 1.00
N LYS A 76 -7.08 8.68 2.29
CA LYS A 76 -7.35 10.00 2.91
C LYS A 76 -6.15 10.92 2.87
N GLU A 77 -4.96 10.39 3.10
CA GLU A 77 -3.72 11.17 3.04
C GLU A 77 -3.40 11.59 1.60
N ARG A 78 -3.58 10.71 0.60
CA ARG A 78 -3.42 11.07 -0.82
C ARG A 78 -4.41 12.15 -1.25
N LEU A 79 -5.67 12.04 -0.82
CA LEU A 79 -6.67 13.09 -1.06
C LEU A 79 -6.25 14.42 -0.43
N SER A 80 -5.76 14.39 0.82
CA SER A 80 -5.28 15.58 1.55
C SER A 80 -4.06 16.24 0.89
N LYS A 81 -3.25 15.45 0.17
CA LYS A 81 -2.11 15.93 -0.63
C LYS A 81 -2.50 16.53 -1.98
N GLY A 82 -3.80 16.63 -2.29
CA GLY A 82 -4.32 17.28 -3.49
C GLY A 82 -4.49 16.36 -4.69
N GLU A 83 -4.45 15.03 -4.53
CA GLU A 83 -4.81 14.14 -5.62
C GLU A 83 -6.29 14.29 -6.00
N ASN A 84 -6.57 14.14 -7.30
CA ASN A 84 -7.93 14.26 -7.81
C ASN A 84 -8.78 13.09 -7.32
N LYS A 85 -9.82 13.42 -6.55
CA LYS A 85 -10.81 12.47 -6.03
C LYS A 85 -11.37 11.53 -7.10
N LEU A 86 -11.68 12.02 -8.31
CA LEU A 86 -12.21 11.18 -9.39
C LEU A 86 -11.22 10.11 -9.86
N ASN A 87 -9.92 10.42 -9.83
CA ASN A 87 -8.88 9.45 -10.16
C ASN A 87 -8.76 8.41 -9.05
N LEU A 88 -8.82 8.82 -7.78
CA LEU A 88 -8.83 7.90 -6.64
C LEU A 88 -10.06 6.98 -6.66
N CYS A 89 -11.26 7.49 -6.95
CA CYS A 89 -12.46 6.64 -7.07
C CYS A 89 -12.29 5.58 -8.17
N ARG A 90 -11.78 5.98 -9.35
CA ARG A 90 -11.50 5.06 -10.47
C ARG A 90 -10.41 4.05 -10.14
N GLU A 91 -9.39 4.48 -9.41
CA GLU A 91 -8.33 3.60 -8.92
C GLU A 91 -8.93 2.51 -8.01
N ILE A 92 -9.78 2.90 -7.04
CA ILE A 92 -10.44 1.98 -6.11
C ILE A 92 -11.32 0.96 -6.85
N ASP A 93 -12.04 1.38 -7.89
CA ASP A 93 -12.87 0.48 -8.69
C ASP A 93 -12.06 -0.63 -9.37
N ASN A 94 -10.84 -0.34 -9.79
CA ASN A 94 -9.95 -1.29 -10.46
C ASN A 94 -9.15 -2.19 -9.51
N LEU A 95 -9.20 -1.96 -8.19
CA LEU A 95 -8.45 -2.77 -7.22
C LEU A 95 -9.00 -4.22 -7.17
N PRO A 96 -8.14 -5.24 -7.09
CA PRO A 96 -8.53 -6.64 -6.93
C PRO A 96 -8.86 -6.96 -5.44
N ILE A 97 -9.83 -6.25 -4.87
CA ILE A 97 -10.29 -6.41 -3.47
C ILE A 97 -11.80 -6.67 -3.42
N SER A 98 -12.31 -7.06 -2.25
CA SER A 98 -13.74 -7.30 -2.05
C SER A 98 -14.58 -6.05 -2.32
N LYS A 99 -15.82 -6.25 -2.80
CA LYS A 99 -16.76 -5.15 -3.07
C LYS A 99 -17.05 -4.31 -1.81
N GLU A 100 -17.09 -4.96 -0.66
CA GLU A 100 -17.30 -4.32 0.64
C GLU A 100 -16.15 -3.35 0.97
N LEU A 101 -14.89 -3.78 0.84
CA LEU A 101 -13.73 -2.91 1.04
C LEU A 101 -13.71 -1.74 0.05
N LYS A 102 -14.13 -1.95 -1.20
CA LYS A 102 -14.27 -0.85 -2.16
C LYS A 102 -15.28 0.20 -1.69
N LEU A 103 -16.42 -0.23 -1.17
CA LEU A 103 -17.45 0.68 -0.65
C LEU A 103 -16.92 1.49 0.53
N ILE A 104 -16.25 0.83 1.48
CA ILE A 104 -15.67 1.50 2.65
C ILE A 104 -14.63 2.54 2.21
N LEU A 105 -13.76 2.19 1.27
CA LEU A 105 -12.75 3.12 0.77
C LEU A 105 -13.38 4.32 0.06
N LYS A 106 -14.40 4.09 -0.77
CA LYS A 106 -15.15 5.15 -1.45
C LYS A 106 -15.81 6.10 -0.46
N ASP A 107 -16.57 5.55 0.49
CA ASP A 107 -17.24 6.33 1.54
C ASP A 107 -16.24 7.18 2.32
N SER A 108 -15.07 6.62 2.62
CA SER A 108 -14.00 7.29 3.36
C SER A 108 -13.40 8.52 2.68
N ILE A 109 -13.44 8.60 1.35
CA ILE A 109 -12.99 9.76 0.54
C ILE A 109 -14.16 10.51 -0.12
N GLY A 110 -15.40 10.06 0.12
CA GLY A 110 -16.66 10.62 -0.37
C GLY A 110 -16.97 10.33 -1.84
N CYS A 111 -16.46 9.24 -2.39
CA CYS A 111 -17.02 8.63 -3.60
C CYS A 111 -18.20 7.72 -3.20
#